data_AF-A0A671NZV9-F1
#
_entry.id   AF-A0A671NZV9-F1
#
_cell.length_a   1.000
_cell.length_b   1.000
_cell.length_c   1.000
_cell.angle_alpha   90.00
_cell.angle_beta   90.00
_cell.angle_gamma   90.00
#
_symmetry.space_group_name_H-M   'P 1'
#
loop_
_entity.id
_entity.type
_entity.pdbx_description
1 polymer ?
#
loop_
_entity_poly.entity_id
_entity_poly.type
_entity_poly.pdbx_seq_one_letter_code
_entity_poly.pdbx_strand_id
1 'polypeptide(L)'
;KWLAIFFYADFGPLNLAMLYRYCCKLNKKLKSFTLSRKRIIHYTSYDQRKRANAAFLIGAYAVIYLKRTPEEVYRALISGTNVSYLPFRDAAFGNCTYDLTILDCLQGIRKALQHGFFDFENFDVEEYEHYEVILSTLQKCTSPTSASTMSQMLCD
;
A
#
# COMPACT_ATOMS: atom_id res chain seq x y z
N LYS A 1 14.02 3.54 0.00
CA LYS A 1 13.03 4.18 -0.88
C LYS A 1 11.84 3.23 -0.96
N TRP A 2 10.64 3.71 -0.69
CA TRP A 2 9.39 2.96 -0.83
C TRP A 2 8.94 3.11 -2.28
N LEU A 3 9.31 2.19 -3.17
CA LEU A 3 8.89 2.24 -4.56
C LEU A 3 7.61 1.42 -4.71
N ALA A 4 6.50 2.12 -4.90
CA ALA A 4 5.30 1.52 -5.43
C ALA A 4 5.45 1.46 -6.96
N ILE A 5 5.14 0.31 -7.55
CA ILE A 5 5.09 0.16 -9.00
C ILE A 5 3.67 0.50 -9.43
N PHE A 6 3.54 1.52 -10.28
CA PHE A 6 2.27 1.90 -10.90
C PHE A 6 2.34 1.59 -12.38
N PHE A 7 1.27 1.05 -12.94
CA PHE A 7 1.22 0.62 -14.34
C PHE A 7 0.72 1.73 -15.27
N TYR A 8 -0.28 2.50 -14.83
CA TYR A 8 -0.83 3.62 -15.56
C TYR A 8 -1.23 4.75 -14.60
N ALA A 9 -2.55 4.95 -14.40
CA ALA A 9 -3.08 5.98 -13.53
C ALA A 9 -3.37 5.46 -12.11
N ASP A 10 -3.16 4.17 -11.87
CA ASP A 10 -3.22 3.56 -10.54
C ASP A 10 -2.15 4.20 -9.64
N PHE A 11 -2.47 4.28 -8.35
CA PHE A 11 -1.59 4.89 -7.36
C PHE A 11 -1.56 4.13 -6.03
N GLY A 12 -2.28 3.02 -5.94
CA GLY A 12 -2.41 2.23 -4.73
C GLY A 12 -3.64 1.31 -4.77
N PRO A 13 -3.98 0.65 -3.64
CA PRO A 13 -3.24 0.71 -2.37
C PRO A 13 -1.82 0.12 -2.49
N LEU A 14 -0.94 0.46 -1.56
CA LEU A 14 0.39 -0.13 -1.50
C LEU A 14 0.31 -1.65 -1.27
N ASN A 15 1.19 -2.40 -1.93
CA ASN A 15 1.21 -3.86 -1.87
C ASN A 15 1.60 -4.42 -0.48
N LEU A 16 1.60 -5.75 -0.37
CA LEU A 16 1.79 -6.45 0.89
C LEU A 16 3.19 -6.26 1.49
N ALA A 17 4.24 -6.27 0.68
CA ALA A 17 5.61 -6.00 1.13
C ALA A 17 5.74 -4.61 1.74
N MET A 18 5.14 -3.61 1.09
CA MET A 18 5.17 -2.23 1.54
C MET A 18 4.40 -2.05 2.86
N LEU A 19 3.24 -2.70 2.98
CA LEU A 19 2.48 -2.76 4.23
C LEU A 19 3.26 -3.46 5.35
N TYR A 20 3.84 -4.63 5.07
CA TYR A 20 4.63 -5.40 6.03
C TYR A 20 5.79 -4.57 6.58
N ARG A 21 6.63 -4.01 5.70
CA ARG A 21 7.77 -3.21 6.13
C ARG A 21 7.31 -1.94 6.86
N TYR A 22 6.16 -1.35 6.50
CA TYR A 22 5.58 -0.22 7.26
C TYR A 22 5.25 -0.66 8.70
N CYS A 23 4.59 -1.80 8.86
CA CYS A 23 4.30 -2.38 10.17
C CYS A 23 5.58 -2.63 10.97
N CYS A 24 6.61 -3.23 10.36
CA CYS A 24 7.91 -3.42 11.02
C CYS A 24 8.52 -2.10 11.47
N LYS A 25 8.48 -1.07 10.61
CA LYS A 25 9.03 0.27 10.93
C LYS A 25 8.28 0.92 12.09
N LEU A 26 6.95 0.85 12.10
CA LEU A 26 6.13 1.41 13.17
C LEU A 26 6.34 0.66 14.49
N ASN A 27 6.35 -0.68 14.46
CA ASN A 27 6.65 -1.53 15.61
C ASN A 27 8.03 -1.21 16.21
N LYS A 28 9.07 -1.05 15.38
CA LYS A 28 10.41 -0.63 15.83
C LYS A 28 10.39 0.73 16.53
N LYS A 29 9.65 1.71 15.99
CA LYS A 29 9.52 3.04 16.62
C LYS A 29 8.77 2.98 17.96
N LEU A 30 7.69 2.20 18.03
CA LEU A 30 6.89 2.04 19.24
C LEU A 30 7.67 1.35 20.37
N LYS A 31 8.53 0.38 20.04
CA LYS A 31 9.39 -0.33 21.00
C LYS A 31 10.65 0.45 21.40
N SER A 32 10.95 1.56 20.73
CA SER A 32 12.17 2.33 20.96
C SER A 32 12.12 3.08 22.29
N PHE A 33 13.06 2.80 23.20
CA PHE A 33 13.15 3.46 24.50
C PHE A 33 13.26 5.00 24.38
N THR A 34 14.01 5.48 23.39
CA THR A 34 14.19 6.92 23.09
C THR A 34 12.91 7.64 22.67
N LEU A 35 11.87 6.90 22.27
CA LEU A 35 10.57 7.41 21.83
C LEU A 35 9.44 7.10 22.82
N SER A 36 9.70 6.35 23.91
CA SER A 36 8.70 5.82 24.84
C SER A 36 7.73 6.86 25.43
N ARG A 37 8.16 8.12 25.58
CA ARG A 37 7.36 9.24 26.09
C ARG A 37 7.01 10.28 25.02
N LYS A 38 7.24 9.98 23.74
CA LYS A 38 6.98 10.88 22.62
C LYS A 38 5.77 10.39 21.84
N ARG A 39 4.98 11.33 21.32
CA ARG A 39 3.92 10.99 20.36
C ARG A 39 4.56 10.74 19.00
N ILE A 40 4.25 9.60 18.40
CA ILE A 40 4.65 9.29 17.03
C ILE A 40 3.59 9.84 16.10
N ILE A 41 3.98 10.74 15.20
CA ILE A 41 3.10 11.35 14.21
C ILE A 41 3.41 10.75 12.85
N HIS A 42 2.43 10.11 12.24
CA HIS A 42 2.49 9.68 10.84
C HIS A 42 1.85 10.77 9.98
N TYR A 43 2.65 11.38 9.10
CA TYR A 43 2.22 12.46 8.22
C TYR A 43 2.65 12.18 6.78
N THR A 44 2.06 12.93 5.85
CA THR A 44 2.29 12.85 4.41
C THR A 44 2.16 14.23 3.80
N SER A 45 2.48 14.39 2.52
CA SER A 45 2.30 15.65 1.80
C SER A 45 0.82 15.92 1.47
N TYR A 46 0.52 17.08 0.88
CA TYR A 46 -0.84 17.44 0.46
C TYR A 46 -1.38 16.67 -0.75
N ASP A 47 -0.53 15.89 -1.45
CA ASP A 47 -0.92 15.06 -2.59
C ASP A 47 -1.96 14.01 -2.18
N GLN A 48 -3.13 14.04 -2.83
CA GLN A 48 -4.28 13.19 -2.45
C GLN A 48 -3.99 11.70 -2.58
N ARG A 49 -3.19 11.27 -3.56
CA ARG A 49 -2.80 9.87 -3.77
C ARG A 49 -1.91 9.38 -2.62
N LYS A 50 -0.94 10.20 -2.21
CA LYS A 50 -0.09 9.92 -1.04
C LYS A 50 -0.88 9.93 0.27
N ARG A 51 -1.92 10.77 0.37
CA ARG A 51 -2.82 10.80 1.54
C ARG A 51 -3.66 9.54 1.66
N ALA A 52 -4.26 9.08 0.57
CA ALA A 52 -5.02 7.83 0.54
C ALA A 52 -4.13 6.62 0.92
N ASN A 53 -2.93 6.51 0.35
CA ASN A 53 -1.98 5.46 0.72
C ASN A 53 -1.52 5.53 2.18
N ALA A 54 -1.21 6.71 2.69
CA ALA A 54 -0.79 6.87 4.09
C ALA A 54 -1.91 6.49 5.07
N ALA A 55 -3.16 6.87 4.76
CA ALA A 55 -4.33 6.49 5.52
C ALA A 55 -4.61 4.98 5.46
N PHE A 56 -4.46 4.37 4.29
CA PHE A 56 -4.52 2.92 4.14
C PHE A 56 -3.47 2.21 4.99
N LEU A 57 -2.20 2.62 4.96
CA LEU A 57 -1.12 1.98 5.74
C LEU A 57 -1.39 1.99 7.25
N ILE A 58 -1.73 3.16 7.82
CA ILE A 58 -2.02 3.25 9.25
C ILE A 58 -3.33 2.54 9.62
N GLY A 59 -4.32 2.57 8.72
CA GLY A 59 -5.58 1.86 8.92
C GLY A 59 -5.39 0.34 8.92
N ALA A 60 -4.66 -0.18 7.95
CA ALA A 60 -4.33 -1.60 7.84
C ALA A 60 -3.52 -2.07 9.06
N TYR A 61 -2.55 -1.26 9.52
CA TYR A 61 -1.85 -1.52 10.77
C TYR A 61 -2.81 -1.64 11.97
N ALA A 62 -3.80 -0.74 12.09
CA ALA A 62 -4.78 -0.80 13.16
C ALA A 62 -5.67 -2.05 13.09
N VAL A 63 -6.02 -2.51 11.88
CA VAL A 63 -6.75 -3.77 11.70
C VAL A 63 -5.89 -4.98 12.09
N ILE A 64 -4.63 -5.03 11.64
CA ILE A 64 -3.73 -6.18 11.81
C ILE A 64 -3.23 -6.29 13.25
N TYR A 65 -2.68 -5.22 13.82
CA TYR A 65 -1.99 -5.23 15.11
C TYR A 65 -2.85 -4.76 16.27
N LEU A 66 -3.74 -3.78 16.06
CA LEU A 66 -4.63 -3.27 17.12
C LEU A 66 -5.99 -3.99 17.16
N LYS A 67 -6.22 -4.92 16.22
CA LYS A 67 -7.44 -5.75 16.09
C LYS A 67 -8.74 -4.96 15.94
N ARG A 68 -8.66 -3.67 15.55
CA ARG A 68 -9.81 -2.77 15.33
C ARG A 68 -10.59 -3.13 14.07
N THR A 69 -11.92 -3.04 14.11
CA THR A 69 -12.74 -3.33 12.92
C THR A 69 -12.48 -2.31 11.80
N PRO A 70 -12.58 -2.70 10.52
CA PRO A 70 -12.44 -1.77 9.39
C PRO A 70 -13.29 -0.50 9.53
N GLU A 71 -14.52 -0.63 10.03
CA GLU A 71 -15.47 0.46 10.19
C GLU A 71 -15.06 1.43 11.28
N GLU A 72 -14.55 0.93 12.43
CA GLU A 72 -14.00 1.78 13.49
C GLU A 72 -12.79 2.58 13.01
N VAL A 73 -11.88 1.91 12.30
CA VAL A 73 -10.67 2.53 11.77
C VAL A 73 -11.04 3.59 10.74
N TYR A 74 -11.91 3.26 9.79
CA TYR A 74 -12.34 4.20 8.76
C TYR A 74 -13.04 5.41 9.35
N ARG A 75 -13.94 5.21 10.33
CA ARG A 75 -14.58 6.31 11.06
C ARG A 75 -13.54 7.21 11.72
N ALA A 76 -12.52 6.65 12.36
CA ALA A 76 -11.46 7.42 12.99
C ALA A 76 -10.62 8.23 11.97
N LEU A 77 -10.38 7.69 10.77
CA LEU A 77 -9.64 8.36 9.70
C LEU A 77 -10.37 9.59 9.16
N ILE A 78 -11.70 9.54 9.05
CA ILE A 78 -12.51 10.65 8.56
C ILE A 78 -13.04 11.57 9.68
N SER A 79 -12.88 11.17 10.95
CA SER A 79 -13.35 11.95 12.09
C SER A 79 -12.54 13.24 12.24
N GLY A 80 -13.25 14.35 12.47
CA GLY A 80 -12.63 15.65 12.77
C GLY A 80 -12.02 16.38 11.58
N THR A 81 -12.13 15.84 10.35
CA THR A 81 -11.70 16.52 9.14
C THR A 81 -12.74 16.29 8.03
N ASN A 82 -13.14 17.33 7.28
CA ASN A 82 -13.97 17.18 6.07
C ASN A 82 -13.16 16.59 4.90
N VAL A 83 -12.28 15.63 5.20
CA VAL A 83 -11.35 15.04 4.25
C VAL A 83 -12.02 13.83 3.61
N SER A 84 -12.28 13.95 2.31
CA SER A 84 -12.50 12.79 1.47
C SER A 84 -11.16 12.28 0.94
N TYR A 85 -10.93 10.97 1.05
CA TYR A 85 -9.79 10.31 0.45
C TYR A 85 -10.11 9.95 -1.00
N LEU A 86 -9.14 10.16 -1.89
CA LEU A 86 -9.27 9.73 -3.28
C LEU A 86 -9.37 8.20 -3.33
N PRO A 87 -10.43 7.62 -3.93
CA PRO A 87 -10.53 6.18 -4.10
C PRO A 87 -9.42 5.62 -4.98
N PHE A 88 -9.05 4.37 -4.73
CA PHE A 88 -8.13 3.63 -5.58
C PHE A 88 -8.83 3.21 -6.87
N ARG A 89 -8.07 3.13 -7.96
CA ARG A 89 -8.56 2.78 -9.29
C ARG A 89 -7.80 1.58 -9.83
N ASP A 90 -8.35 0.97 -10.87
CA ASP A 90 -7.70 -0.11 -11.58
C ASP A 90 -6.48 0.35 -12.40
N ALA A 91 -5.72 -0.63 -12.89
CA ALA A 91 -4.55 -0.43 -13.74
C ALA A 91 -4.91 -0.38 -15.23
N ALA A 92 -6.20 -0.33 -15.59
CA ALA A 92 -6.66 -0.35 -16.97
C ALA A 92 -6.40 1.00 -17.66
N PHE A 93 -6.35 0.95 -18.99
CA PHE A 93 -6.34 2.15 -19.81
C PHE A 93 -7.75 2.72 -19.93
N GLY A 94 -7.88 4.04 -19.75
CA GLY A 94 -9.14 4.75 -19.91
C GLY A 94 -9.80 5.13 -18.58
N ASN A 95 -11.11 5.31 -18.62
CA ASN A 95 -11.88 5.76 -17.47
C ASN A 95 -12.09 4.63 -16.45
N CYS A 96 -11.82 4.93 -15.18
CA CYS A 96 -12.15 4.05 -14.07
C CYS A 96 -13.66 3.84 -14.03
N THR A 97 -14.09 2.57 -14.02
CA THR A 97 -15.52 2.19 -13.92
C THR A 97 -15.90 1.73 -12.53
N TYR A 98 -14.92 1.50 -11.65
CA TYR A 98 -15.12 1.02 -10.30
C TYR A 98 -14.07 1.59 -9.35
N ASP A 99 -14.54 2.39 -8.38
CA ASP A 99 -13.70 3.01 -7.37
C ASP A 99 -13.61 2.14 -6.11
N LEU A 100 -12.40 1.80 -5.68
CA LEU A 100 -12.15 1.02 -4.47
C LEU A 100 -11.76 1.95 -3.32
N THR A 101 -12.60 2.01 -2.28
CA THR A 101 -12.36 2.90 -1.13
C THR A 101 -11.34 2.32 -0.15
N ILE A 102 -10.84 3.15 0.77
CA ILE A 102 -10.01 2.67 1.88
C ILE A 102 -10.77 1.65 2.72
N LEU A 103 -12.07 1.85 2.95
CA LEU A 103 -12.89 0.91 3.73
C LEU A 103 -12.92 -0.47 3.08
N ASP A 104 -13.13 -0.54 1.76
CA ASP A 104 -13.14 -1.81 1.02
C ASP A 104 -11.80 -2.54 1.16
N CYS A 105 -10.68 -1.82 1.04
CA CYS A 105 -9.35 -2.38 1.25
C CYS A 105 -9.17 -2.91 2.68
N LEU A 106 -9.63 -2.18 3.69
CA LEU A 106 -9.54 -2.61 5.10
C LEU A 106 -10.40 -3.84 5.38
N GLN A 107 -11.58 -3.94 4.77
CA GLN A 107 -12.43 -5.12 4.83
C GLN A 107 -11.78 -6.33 4.15
N GLY A 108 -11.11 -6.12 3.00
CA GLY A 108 -10.29 -7.13 2.34
C GLY A 108 -9.19 -7.67 3.25
N ILE A 109 -8.42 -6.78 3.89
CA ILE A 109 -7.39 -7.15 4.88
C ILE A 109 -7.99 -7.95 6.03
N ARG A 110 -9.14 -7.52 6.59
CA ARG A 110 -9.80 -8.23 7.70
C ARG A 110 -10.21 -9.64 7.29
N LYS A 111 -10.83 -9.83 6.12
CA LYS A 111 -11.24 -11.15 5.62
C LYS A 111 -10.01 -12.03 5.32
N ALA A 112 -8.98 -11.46 4.71
CA ALA A 112 -7.74 -12.18 4.43
C ALA A 112 -7.08 -12.72 5.71
N LEU A 113 -7.07 -11.93 6.79
CA LEU A 113 -6.62 -12.39 8.11
C LEU A 113 -7.51 -13.51 8.67
N GLN A 114 -8.83 -13.39 8.56
CA GLN A 114 -9.79 -14.39 9.06
C GLN A 114 -9.63 -15.75 8.36
N HIS A 115 -9.25 -15.74 7.09
CA HIS A 115 -9.06 -16.94 6.29
C HIS A 115 -7.59 -17.39 6.19
N GLY A 116 -6.66 -16.70 6.86
CA GLY A 116 -5.25 -17.06 6.85
C GLY A 116 -4.56 -16.89 5.50
N PHE A 117 -5.02 -15.97 4.64
CA PHE A 117 -4.38 -15.70 3.34
C PHE A 117 -3.01 -15.02 3.47
N PHE A 118 -2.74 -14.37 4.60
CA PHE A 118 -1.40 -13.91 4.92
C PHE A 118 -1.19 -13.90 6.43
N ASP A 119 0.07 -14.10 6.82
CA ASP A 119 0.52 -14.03 8.20
C ASP A 119 1.82 -13.22 8.26
N PHE A 120 1.77 -12.05 8.91
CA PHE A 120 2.93 -11.17 9.05
C PHE A 120 3.98 -11.67 10.05
N GLU A 121 3.69 -12.69 10.86
CA GLU A 121 4.73 -13.30 11.70
C GLU A 121 5.68 -14.16 10.86
N ASN A 122 5.16 -14.78 9.79
CA ASN A 122 5.90 -15.70 8.92
C ASN A 122 6.07 -15.19 7.48
N PHE A 123 5.79 -13.91 7.22
CA PHE A 123 5.85 -13.32 5.88
C PHE A 123 7.29 -13.08 5.42
N ASP A 124 7.74 -13.82 4.40
CA ASP A 124 9.02 -13.58 3.72
C ASP A 124 8.87 -12.44 2.69
N VAL A 125 9.25 -11.24 3.12
CA VAL A 125 9.21 -10.05 2.27
C VAL A 125 10.25 -10.08 1.15
N GLU A 126 11.39 -10.74 1.36
CA GLU A 126 12.47 -10.76 0.37
C GLU A 126 12.10 -11.73 -0.76
N GLU A 127 11.49 -12.88 -0.43
CA GLU A 127 10.90 -13.78 -1.42
C GLU A 127 9.77 -13.09 -2.22
N TYR A 128 8.84 -12.42 -1.53
CA TYR A 128 7.74 -11.69 -2.19
C TYR A 128 8.27 -10.66 -3.19
N GLU A 129 9.23 -9.83 -2.79
CA GLU A 129 9.80 -8.80 -3.66
C GLU A 129 10.61 -9.39 -4.82
N HIS A 130 11.34 -10.49 -4.59
CA HIS A 130 12.08 -11.19 -5.64
C HIS A 130 11.17 -11.60 -6.81
N TYR A 131 10.04 -12.25 -6.50
CA TYR A 131 9.10 -12.69 -7.52
C TYR A 131 8.29 -11.53 -8.14
N GLU A 132 7.98 -10.47 -7.38
CA GLU A 132 7.35 -9.27 -7.96
C GLU A 132 8.25 -8.60 -9.01
N VAL A 133 9.56 -8.49 -8.76
CA VAL A 133 10.52 -7.90 -9.71
C VAL A 133 10.60 -8.73 -10.98
N ILE A 134 10.65 -10.05 -10.87
CA ILE A 134 10.67 -10.96 -12.03
C ILE A 134 9.40 -10.77 -12.86
N LEU A 135 8.23 -10.81 -12.24
CA LEU A 135 6.94 -10.67 -12.93
C LEU A 135 6.79 -9.30 -13.60
N SER A 136 7.18 -8.22 -12.91
CA SER A 136 7.14 -6.87 -13.47
C SER A 136 8.12 -6.67 -14.63
N THR A 137 9.27 -7.36 -14.60
CA THR A 137 10.25 -7.34 -15.69
C THR A 137 9.73 -8.12 -16.90
N LEU A 138 9.16 -9.31 -16.69
CA LEU A 138 8.56 -10.12 -17.74
C LEU A 138 7.38 -9.39 -18.42
N GLN A 139 6.50 -8.74 -17.66
CA GLN A 139 5.39 -7.96 -18.21
C GLN A 139 5.86 -6.77 -19.06
N LYS A 140 6.94 -6.10 -18.66
CA LYS A 140 7.57 -5.05 -19.47
C LYS A 140 8.14 -5.61 -20.77
N CYS A 141 8.64 -6.84 -20.79
CA CYS A 141 9.13 -7.49 -22.01
C CYS A 141 8.00 -7.92 -22.98
N THR A 142 6.78 -8.15 -22.49
CA THR A 142 5.66 -8.67 -23.31
C THR A 142 4.68 -7.60 -23.82
N SER A 143 4.80 -6.35 -23.38
CA SER A 143 3.91 -5.26 -23.83
C SER A 143 4.46 -4.61 -25.12
N PRO A 144 3.67 -4.50 -26.20
CA PRO A 144 4.14 -4.00 -27.50
C PRO A 144 4.59 -2.52 -27.48
N THR A 145 4.26 -1.78 -26.42
CA THR A 145 4.61 -0.37 -26.23
C THR A 145 6.01 -0.12 -25.65
N SER A 146 6.70 -1.14 -25.13
CA SER A 146 8.05 -1.00 -24.55
C SER A 146 9.18 -1.42 -25.49
N ALA A 147 8.85 -2.09 -26.60
CA ALA A 147 9.83 -2.49 -27.61
C ALA A 147 10.55 -1.29 -28.26
N SER A 148 9.90 -0.11 -28.29
CA SER A 148 10.50 1.13 -28.80
C SER A 148 11.49 1.77 -27.82
N THR A 149 11.31 1.59 -26.50
CA THR A 149 12.21 2.19 -25.49
C THR A 149 13.44 1.34 -25.24
N MET A 150 13.34 0.00 -25.36
CA MET A 150 14.48 -0.91 -25.20
C MET A 150 15.52 -0.80 -26.34
N SER A 151 15.11 -0.38 -27.54
CA SER A 151 16.05 -0.21 -28.65
C SER A 151 16.97 1.02 -28.49
N GLN A 152 16.65 1.92 -27.56
CA GLN A 152 17.42 3.14 -27.31
C GLN A 152 18.37 3.02 -26.12
N MET A 153 18.17 2.02 -25.24
CA MET A 153 19.01 1.81 -24.06
C MET A 153 20.12 0.76 -24.27
N LEU A 154 20.16 0.13 -25.45
CA LEU A 154 21.24 -0.77 -25.89
C LEU A 154 22.17 -0.13 -26.92
N CYS A 155 21.97 1.14 -27.26
CA CYS A 155 22.80 1.91 -28.19
C CYS A 155 23.52 3.11 -27.56
N ASP A 156 23.43 3.30 -26.23
CA ASP A 156 24.22 4.28 -25.46
C ASP A 156 25.00 3.58 -24.34
#